data_AF-A0A3P8WKG8-F1
#
_entry.id   AF-A0A3P8WKG8-F1
#
_cell.length_a   1.000
_cell.length_b   1.000
_cell.length_c   1.000
_cell.angle_alpha   90.00
_cell.angle_beta   90.00
_cell.angle_gamma   90.00
#
_symmetry.space_group_name_H-M   'P 1'
#
loop_
_entity.id
_entity.type
_entity.pdbx_description
1 polymer ?
#
loop_
_entity_poly.entity_id
_entity_poly.type
_entity_poly.pdbx_seq_one_letter_code
_entity_poly.pdbx_strand_id
1 'polypeptide(L)'
;MEAIAAASDHSVSAIGSEPNGIRSITTLLRIKQQMSTQFFEIGRHTTEKNKGECSLPEAKRDMPGLISEIERVSTDYFNNTLLLHRMQLCHAIANKLEHNDAQASQIKELSKRCMAMCSRIKHVQNENRDLKNEIAKIQKERYDLWQITAEKRKEIDVMLKEEYPEAKQYKAWLAEVKTNLESCKRMITLTQNVLRGIFLAFKVNWLDDPKLKDIVMNMEAFPYLGIKEVDLVSQ
;
A
#
# COMPACT_ATOMS: atom_id res chain seq x y z
N MET A 1 8.22 43.59 -96.59
CA MET A 1 8.45 44.91 -95.97
C MET A 1 8.34 44.72 -94.48
N GLU A 2 9.36 45.21 -93.76
CA GLU A 2 9.47 45.47 -92.30
C GLU A 2 9.34 44.24 -91.36
N ALA A 3 10.43 43.69 -90.81
CA ALA A 3 11.32 44.20 -89.74
C ALA A 3 10.59 44.32 -88.39
N ILE A 4 11.00 43.58 -87.35
CA ILE A 4 11.81 44.01 -86.18
C ILE A 4 12.28 42.69 -85.50
N ALA A 5 13.54 42.30 -85.37
CA ALA A 5 14.75 42.89 -84.75
C ALA A 5 14.84 42.77 -83.21
N ALA A 6 16.05 42.44 -82.75
CA ALA A 6 16.60 42.40 -81.39
C ALA A 6 16.32 41.13 -80.56
N ALA A 7 17.28 40.22 -80.36
CA ALA A 7 18.55 40.33 -79.61
C ALA A 7 18.35 40.39 -78.09
N SER A 8 18.88 39.41 -77.37
CA SER A 8 20.14 39.60 -76.61
C SER A 8 20.37 38.47 -75.62
N ASP A 9 21.64 38.06 -75.60
CA ASP A 9 22.38 37.30 -74.61
C ASP A 9 21.88 37.38 -73.16
N HIS A 10 21.95 36.23 -72.48
CA HIS A 10 22.47 36.19 -71.11
C HIS A 10 23.24 34.91 -70.83
N SER A 11 24.57 35.03 -70.86
CA SER A 11 25.51 34.13 -70.21
C SER A 11 25.68 34.51 -68.73
N VAL A 12 25.39 33.55 -67.85
CA VAL A 12 26.09 33.17 -66.62
C VAL A 12 26.59 34.29 -65.67
N SER A 13 26.07 34.29 -64.44
CA SER A 13 26.91 34.12 -63.24
C SER A 13 26.07 33.83 -62.00
N ALA A 14 26.56 32.89 -61.20
CA ALA A 14 26.10 32.59 -59.86
C ALA A 14 26.38 33.71 -58.85
N ILE A 15 25.72 33.56 -57.69
CA ILE A 15 26.02 34.01 -56.32
C ILE A 15 24.95 34.94 -55.74
N GLY A 16 24.30 34.47 -54.67
CA GLY A 16 23.41 35.29 -53.83
C GLY A 16 22.56 34.46 -52.88
N SER A 17 23.19 33.89 -51.85
CA SER A 17 22.53 33.21 -50.74
C SER A 17 21.90 34.25 -49.80
N GLU A 18 20.59 34.20 -49.57
CA GLU A 18 19.95 34.82 -48.39
C GLU A 18 18.77 33.97 -47.87
N PRO A 19 18.56 33.94 -46.55
CA PRO A 19 17.87 32.84 -45.88
C PRO A 19 16.35 32.98 -45.91
N ASN A 20 15.70 32.02 -46.56
CA ASN A 20 14.25 31.81 -46.58
C ASN A 20 13.63 31.55 -45.17
N GLY A 21 14.45 31.55 -44.11
CA GLY A 21 14.03 31.33 -42.72
C GLY A 21 13.34 32.53 -42.06
N ILE A 22 13.74 33.77 -42.37
CA ILE A 22 13.16 34.96 -41.71
C ILE A 22 11.73 35.21 -42.20
N ARG A 23 11.45 34.97 -43.49
CA ARG A 23 10.09 35.05 -44.06
C ARG A 23 9.16 33.98 -43.48
N SER A 24 9.69 32.80 -43.17
CA SER A 24 8.95 31.69 -42.53
C SER A 24 8.63 31.99 -41.06
N ILE A 25 9.60 32.47 -40.27
CA ILE A 25 9.41 32.81 -38.84
C ILE A 25 8.43 33.99 -38.69
N THR A 26 8.58 35.03 -39.52
CA THR A 26 7.67 36.20 -39.48
C THR A 26 6.24 35.80 -39.84
N THR A 27 6.09 34.85 -40.77
CA THR A 27 4.77 34.31 -41.15
C THR A 27 4.17 33.47 -40.03
N LEU A 28 4.96 32.63 -39.36
CA LEU A 28 4.54 31.86 -38.19
C LEU A 28 4.12 32.76 -37.02
N LEU A 29 4.89 33.82 -36.73
CA LEU A 29 4.54 34.79 -35.69
C LEU A 29 3.24 35.53 -36.01
N ARG A 30 3.03 35.87 -37.29
CA ARG A 30 1.77 36.47 -37.76
C ARG A 30 0.59 35.51 -37.58
N ILE A 31 0.73 34.24 -37.95
CA ILE A 31 -0.31 33.21 -37.79
C ILE A 31 -0.61 32.98 -36.31
N LYS A 32 0.43 32.89 -35.45
CA LYS A 32 0.25 32.79 -33.99
C LYS A 32 -0.55 33.97 -33.44
N GLN A 33 -0.20 35.18 -33.84
CA GLN A 33 -0.91 36.38 -33.41
C GLN A 33 -2.37 36.37 -33.88
N GLN A 34 -2.61 36.03 -35.14
CA GLN A 34 -3.96 35.91 -35.71
C GLN A 34 -4.81 34.87 -34.98
N MET A 35 -4.24 33.68 -34.70
CA MET A 35 -4.94 32.65 -33.92
C MET A 35 -5.25 33.15 -32.51
N SER A 36 -4.29 33.78 -31.83
CA SER A 36 -4.50 34.30 -30.48
C SER A 36 -5.62 35.36 -30.45
N THR A 37 -5.67 36.23 -31.46
CA THR A 37 -6.75 37.21 -31.61
C THR A 37 -8.10 36.52 -31.88
N GLN A 38 -8.14 35.51 -32.75
CA GLN A 38 -9.39 34.78 -33.01
C GLN A 38 -9.89 34.03 -31.77
N PHE A 39 -9.01 33.38 -31.01
CA PHE A 39 -9.39 32.72 -29.76
C PHE A 39 -9.91 33.72 -28.73
N PHE A 40 -9.31 34.90 -28.65
CA PHE A 40 -9.78 35.97 -27.77
C PHE A 40 -11.17 36.47 -28.19
N GLU A 41 -11.39 36.73 -29.48
CA GLU A 41 -12.71 37.16 -29.99
C GLU A 41 -13.79 36.09 -29.84
N ILE A 42 -13.46 34.81 -30.04
CA ILE A 42 -14.38 33.69 -29.77
C ILE A 42 -14.68 33.60 -28.27
N GLY A 43 -13.69 33.78 -27.40
CA GLY A 43 -13.88 33.86 -25.95
C GLY A 43 -14.80 35.01 -25.55
N ARG A 44 -14.66 36.17 -26.19
CA ARG A 44 -15.52 37.33 -25.98
C ARG A 44 -16.94 37.09 -26.49
N HIS A 45 -17.10 36.52 -27.68
CA HIS A 45 -18.42 36.18 -28.23
C HIS A 45 -19.14 35.08 -27.44
N THR A 46 -18.42 34.10 -26.89
CA THR A 46 -19.01 33.07 -26.02
C THR A 46 -19.43 33.63 -24.67
N THR A 47 -18.73 34.62 -24.14
CA THR A 47 -19.11 35.29 -22.88
C THR A 47 -20.20 36.34 -23.07
N GLU A 48 -20.24 37.04 -24.21
CA GLU A 48 -21.30 38.00 -24.55
C GLU A 48 -22.60 37.34 -25.04
N LYS A 49 -22.54 36.25 -25.82
CA LYS A 49 -23.75 35.56 -26.30
C LYS A 49 -24.39 34.64 -25.25
N ASN A 50 -23.63 34.13 -24.28
CA ASN A 50 -24.16 33.20 -23.27
C ASN A 50 -24.79 33.89 -22.04
N LYS A 51 -25.32 35.12 -22.20
CA LYS A 51 -26.24 35.71 -21.22
C LYS A 51 -27.72 35.39 -21.51
N GLY A 52 -28.01 34.66 -22.59
CA GLY A 52 -29.31 34.06 -22.87
C GLY A 52 -29.14 32.60 -23.29
N GLU A 53 -29.65 31.69 -22.46
CA GLU A 53 -30.03 30.30 -22.76
C GLU A 53 -29.00 29.45 -23.53
N CYS A 54 -28.23 28.66 -22.77
CA CYS A 54 -27.64 27.43 -23.30
C CYS A 54 -27.84 26.29 -22.29
N SER A 55 -28.48 25.21 -22.73
CA SER A 55 -28.81 23.99 -21.98
C SER A 55 -27.55 23.22 -21.53
N LEU A 56 -26.81 23.78 -20.57
CA LEU A 56 -25.58 23.20 -20.02
C LEU A 56 -25.77 21.98 -19.08
N PRO A 57 -26.92 21.72 -18.42
CA PRO A 57 -27.05 20.59 -17.48
C PRO A 57 -27.22 19.20 -18.13
N GLU A 58 -27.69 19.11 -19.37
CA GLU A 58 -27.84 17.84 -20.11
C GLU A 58 -26.54 17.45 -20.81
N ALA A 59 -25.89 18.38 -21.52
CA ALA A 59 -24.65 18.13 -22.25
C ALA A 59 -23.47 17.65 -21.37
N LYS A 60 -23.44 18.02 -20.08
CA LYS A 60 -22.42 17.52 -19.13
C LYS A 60 -22.70 16.11 -18.60
N ARG A 61 -23.97 15.67 -18.59
CA ARG A 61 -24.34 14.33 -18.11
C ARG A 61 -24.04 13.25 -19.14
N ASP A 62 -24.11 13.58 -20.43
CA ASP A 62 -23.83 12.64 -21.54
C ASP A 62 -22.35 12.56 -21.92
N MET A 63 -21.52 13.50 -21.43
CA MET A 63 -20.10 13.59 -21.77
C MET A 63 -19.29 12.32 -21.40
N PRO A 64 -19.45 11.71 -20.21
CA PRO A 64 -18.76 10.46 -19.89
C PRO A 64 -19.20 9.30 -20.80
N GLY A 65 -20.49 9.23 -21.15
CA GLY A 65 -21.02 8.21 -22.05
C GLY A 65 -20.47 8.35 -23.47
N LEU A 66 -20.38 9.57 -23.98
CA LEU A 66 -19.77 9.86 -25.28
C LEU A 66 -18.25 9.53 -25.29
N ILE A 67 -17.53 9.83 -24.21
CA ILE A 67 -16.11 9.47 -24.09
C ILE A 67 -15.94 7.94 -24.09
N SER A 68 -16.70 7.22 -23.27
CA SER A 68 -16.65 5.75 -23.25
C SER A 68 -17.03 5.13 -24.59
N GLU A 69 -18.00 5.72 -25.30
CA GLU A 69 -18.39 5.26 -26.64
C GLU A 69 -17.30 5.53 -27.68
N ILE A 70 -16.63 6.68 -27.62
CA ILE A 70 -15.46 6.98 -28.48
C ILE A 70 -14.31 6.01 -28.18
N GLU A 71 -14.02 5.74 -26.92
CA GLU A 71 -12.98 4.77 -26.51
C GLU A 71 -13.31 3.36 -27.02
N ARG A 72 -14.59 2.96 -26.91
CA ARG A 72 -15.08 1.66 -27.41
C ARG A 72 -14.92 1.58 -28.93
N VAL A 73 -15.45 2.55 -29.68
CA VAL A 73 -15.36 2.58 -31.14
C VAL A 73 -13.91 2.65 -31.61
N SER A 74 -13.06 3.42 -30.92
CA SER A 74 -11.62 3.49 -31.23
C SER A 74 -10.92 2.15 -31.00
N THR A 75 -11.25 1.46 -29.91
CA THR A 75 -10.73 0.12 -29.61
C THR A 75 -11.20 -0.90 -30.64
N ASP A 76 -12.48 -0.87 -31.03
CA ASP A 76 -13.05 -1.74 -32.06
C ASP A 76 -12.38 -1.50 -33.41
N TYR A 77 -12.22 -0.23 -33.82
CA TYR A 77 -11.53 0.14 -35.05
C TYR A 77 -10.08 -0.36 -35.06
N PHE A 78 -9.34 -0.16 -33.97
CA PHE A 78 -7.97 -0.64 -33.84
C PHE A 78 -7.89 -2.16 -33.91
N ASN A 79 -8.76 -2.87 -33.20
CA ASN A 79 -8.83 -4.33 -33.21
C ASN A 79 -9.15 -4.88 -34.59
N ASN A 80 -10.12 -4.29 -35.28
CA ASN A 80 -10.50 -4.67 -36.65
C ASN A 80 -9.35 -4.44 -37.63
N THR A 81 -8.66 -3.31 -37.52
CA THR A 81 -7.49 -2.99 -38.35
C THR A 81 -6.34 -3.97 -38.09
N LEU A 82 -6.07 -4.29 -36.83
CA LEU A 82 -5.04 -5.26 -36.44
C LEU A 82 -5.38 -6.67 -36.95
N LEU A 83 -6.65 -7.08 -36.88
CA LEU A 83 -7.12 -8.35 -37.41
C LEU A 83 -6.91 -8.44 -38.92
N LEU A 84 -7.28 -7.38 -39.66
CA LEU A 84 -7.06 -7.30 -41.10
C LEU A 84 -5.57 -7.44 -41.46
N HIS A 85 -4.70 -6.69 -40.78
CA HIS A 85 -3.25 -6.79 -41.01
C HIS A 85 -2.70 -8.18 -40.71
N ARG A 86 -3.16 -8.83 -39.63
CA ARG A 86 -2.77 -10.21 -39.33
C ARG A 86 -3.23 -11.18 -40.41
N MET A 87 -4.45 -11.03 -40.92
CA MET A 87 -4.98 -11.87 -42.00
C MET A 87 -4.16 -11.70 -43.28
N GLN A 88 -3.84 -10.46 -43.65
CA GLN A 88 -2.99 -10.14 -44.80
C GLN A 88 -1.58 -10.72 -44.65
N LEU A 89 -0.97 -10.58 -43.46
CA LEU A 89 0.35 -11.13 -43.17
C LEU A 89 0.35 -12.66 -43.25
N CYS A 90 -0.64 -13.32 -42.65
CA CYS A 90 -0.78 -14.78 -42.72
C CYS A 90 -0.95 -15.26 -44.17
N HIS A 91 -1.73 -14.55 -44.97
CA HIS A 91 -1.89 -14.85 -46.38
C HIS A 91 -0.56 -14.69 -47.16
N ALA A 92 0.18 -13.61 -46.93
CA ALA A 92 1.48 -13.40 -47.55
C ALA A 92 2.50 -14.49 -47.15
N ILE A 93 2.50 -14.89 -45.88
CA ILE A 93 3.34 -16.00 -45.38
C ILE A 93 2.94 -17.32 -46.05
N ALA A 94 1.64 -17.62 -46.15
CA ALA A 94 1.15 -18.83 -46.80
C ALA A 94 1.61 -18.92 -48.26
N ASN A 95 1.44 -17.84 -49.04
CA ASN A 95 1.91 -17.76 -50.42
C ASN A 95 3.43 -17.96 -50.51
N LYS A 96 4.22 -17.42 -49.57
CA LYS A 96 5.67 -17.66 -49.53
C LYS A 96 6.04 -19.10 -49.23
N LEU A 97 5.28 -19.79 -48.41
CA LEU A 97 5.54 -21.19 -48.07
C LEU A 97 5.29 -22.15 -49.25
N GLU A 98 4.45 -21.78 -50.23
CA GLU A 98 4.21 -22.58 -51.44
C GLU A 98 5.43 -22.69 -52.35
N HIS A 99 6.30 -21.68 -52.36
CA HIS A 99 7.45 -21.60 -53.26
C HIS A 99 8.63 -22.49 -52.82
N ASN A 100 8.58 -23.08 -51.60
CA ASN A 100 9.57 -24.01 -51.03
C ASN A 100 11.04 -23.61 -51.22
N ASP A 101 11.33 -22.31 -51.22
CA ASP A 101 12.69 -21.78 -51.34
C ASP A 101 13.42 -21.76 -49.98
N ALA A 102 14.65 -21.24 -49.98
CA ALA A 102 15.45 -21.11 -48.76
C ALA A 102 14.77 -20.20 -47.71
N GLN A 103 14.03 -19.17 -48.13
CA GLN A 103 13.30 -18.28 -47.23
C GLN A 103 12.09 -18.99 -46.59
N ALA A 104 11.34 -19.77 -47.37
CA ALA A 104 10.25 -20.60 -46.89
C ALA A 104 10.72 -21.59 -45.81
N SER A 105 11.91 -22.18 -46.01
CA SER A 105 12.52 -23.08 -45.01
C SER A 105 12.86 -22.35 -43.71
N GLN A 106 13.40 -21.13 -43.78
CA GLN A 106 13.66 -20.30 -42.59
C GLN A 106 12.38 -19.91 -41.86
N ILE A 107 11.30 -19.57 -42.59
CA ILE A 107 9.99 -19.27 -42.00
C ILE A 107 9.42 -20.49 -41.26
N LYS A 108 9.53 -21.70 -41.83
CA LYS A 108 9.09 -22.94 -41.17
C LYS A 108 9.84 -23.18 -39.86
N GLU A 109 11.18 -23.03 -39.87
CA GLU A 109 11.99 -23.23 -38.67
C GLU A 109 11.70 -22.17 -37.60
N LEU A 110 11.54 -20.91 -38.00
CA LEU A 110 11.13 -19.84 -37.08
C LEU A 110 9.74 -20.13 -36.48
N SER A 111 8.77 -20.55 -37.29
CA SER A 111 7.44 -20.91 -36.83
C SER A 111 7.48 -22.05 -35.81
N LYS A 112 8.28 -23.09 -36.07
CA LYS A 112 8.50 -24.19 -35.14
C LYS A 112 9.07 -23.72 -33.80
N ARG A 113 10.08 -22.84 -33.83
CA ARG A 113 10.65 -22.24 -32.61
C ARG A 113 9.62 -21.40 -31.86
N CYS A 114 8.84 -20.57 -32.56
CA CYS A 114 7.76 -19.78 -31.96
C CYS A 114 6.71 -20.70 -31.30
N MET A 115 6.29 -21.77 -31.96
CA MET A 115 5.34 -22.75 -31.40
C MET A 115 5.87 -23.44 -30.15
N ALA A 116 7.15 -23.81 -30.13
CA ALA A 116 7.80 -24.38 -28.94
C ALA A 116 7.82 -23.36 -27.78
N MET A 117 8.15 -22.11 -28.07
CA MET A 117 8.15 -21.04 -27.07
C MET A 117 6.73 -20.78 -26.53
N CYS A 118 5.72 -20.67 -27.39
CA CYS A 118 4.32 -20.52 -27.00
C CYS A 118 3.83 -21.68 -26.13
N SER A 119 4.23 -22.91 -26.46
CA SER A 119 3.91 -24.11 -25.66
C SER A 119 4.52 -24.02 -24.26
N ARG A 120 5.77 -23.57 -24.15
CA ARG A 120 6.44 -23.37 -22.86
C ARG A 120 5.82 -22.23 -22.04
N ILE A 121 5.44 -21.13 -22.69
CA ILE A 121 4.71 -20.03 -22.04
C ILE A 121 3.38 -20.55 -21.48
N LYS A 122 2.61 -21.30 -22.28
CA LYS A 122 1.34 -21.88 -21.85
C LYS A 122 1.52 -22.85 -20.67
N HIS A 123 2.58 -23.66 -20.70
CA HIS A 123 2.93 -24.55 -19.58
C HIS A 123 3.12 -23.76 -18.28
N VAL A 124 4.00 -22.75 -18.30
CA VAL A 124 4.28 -21.91 -17.14
C VAL A 124 3.03 -21.14 -16.67
N GLN A 125 2.17 -20.71 -17.59
CA GLN A 125 0.90 -20.07 -17.24
C GLN A 125 -0.06 -21.03 -16.52
N ASN A 126 -0.13 -22.28 -16.97
CA ASN A 126 -0.93 -23.32 -16.31
C ASN A 126 -0.37 -23.63 -14.92
N GLU A 127 0.94 -23.85 -14.79
CA GLU A 127 1.60 -24.08 -13.49
C GLU A 127 1.32 -22.92 -12.52
N ASN A 128 1.42 -21.67 -12.98
CA ASN A 128 1.10 -20.51 -12.17
C ASN A 128 -0.37 -20.49 -11.73
N ARG A 129 -1.30 -20.89 -12.60
CA ARG A 129 -2.73 -20.98 -12.24
C ARG A 129 -2.95 -22.06 -11.19
N ASP A 130 -2.32 -23.21 -11.35
CA ASP A 130 -2.46 -24.33 -10.43
C ASP A 130 -1.87 -23.99 -9.05
N LEU A 131 -0.69 -23.35 -9.02
CA LEU A 131 -0.09 -22.83 -7.78
C LEU A 131 -0.97 -21.78 -7.10
N LYS A 132 -1.58 -20.86 -7.85
CA LYS A 132 -2.53 -19.88 -7.29
C LYS A 132 -3.73 -20.57 -6.66
N ASN A 133 -4.26 -21.63 -7.28
CA ASN A 133 -5.37 -22.40 -6.73
C ASN A 133 -4.97 -23.12 -5.43
N GLU A 134 -3.78 -23.74 -5.40
CA GLU A 134 -3.27 -24.38 -4.17
C GLU A 134 -3.04 -23.37 -3.04
N ILE A 135 -2.51 -22.18 -3.34
CA ILE A 135 -2.38 -21.09 -2.35
C ILE A 135 -3.76 -20.71 -1.80
N ALA A 136 -4.75 -20.52 -2.67
CA ALA A 136 -6.11 -20.17 -2.24
C ALA A 136 -6.73 -21.26 -1.35
N LYS A 137 -6.49 -22.54 -1.68
CA LYS A 137 -6.92 -23.68 -0.86
C LYS A 137 -6.27 -23.67 0.52
N ILE A 138 -4.95 -23.50 0.61
CA ILE A 138 -4.23 -23.42 1.89
C ILE A 138 -4.71 -22.23 2.72
N GLN A 139 -4.97 -21.08 2.09
CA GLN A 139 -5.51 -19.90 2.77
C GLN A 139 -6.88 -20.17 3.37
N LYS A 140 -7.75 -20.88 2.64
CA LYS A 140 -9.05 -21.32 3.14
C LYS A 140 -8.91 -22.27 4.34
N GLU A 141 -8.09 -23.32 4.20
CA GLU A 141 -7.85 -24.28 5.29
C GLU A 141 -7.31 -23.61 6.55
N ARG A 142 -6.39 -22.64 6.39
CA ARG A 142 -5.86 -21.86 7.51
C ARG A 142 -6.93 -21.01 8.17
N TYR A 143 -7.83 -20.43 7.39
CA TYR A 143 -8.94 -19.64 7.90
C TYR A 143 -9.94 -20.51 8.69
N ASP A 144 -10.30 -21.67 8.15
CA ASP A 144 -11.20 -22.63 8.81
C ASP A 144 -10.59 -23.11 10.14
N LEU A 145 -9.29 -23.43 10.17
CA LEU A 145 -8.56 -23.77 11.39
C LEU A 145 -8.51 -22.61 12.40
N TRP A 146 -8.33 -21.38 11.93
CA TRP A 146 -8.34 -20.20 12.79
C TRP A 146 -9.72 -20.00 13.44
N GLN A 147 -10.81 -20.22 12.70
CA GLN A 147 -12.18 -20.15 13.24
C GLN A 147 -12.38 -21.19 14.34
N ILE A 148 -12.04 -22.45 14.07
CA ILE A 148 -12.16 -23.54 15.06
C ILE A 148 -11.34 -23.23 16.31
N THR A 149 -10.11 -22.74 16.14
CA THR A 149 -9.24 -22.37 17.28
C THR A 149 -9.83 -21.22 18.09
N ALA A 150 -10.44 -20.23 17.43
CA ALA A 150 -11.08 -19.11 18.11
C ALA A 150 -12.33 -19.56 18.89
N GLU A 151 -13.13 -20.48 18.33
CA GLU A 151 -14.27 -21.09 19.01
C GLU A 151 -13.84 -21.89 20.23
N LYS A 152 -12.85 -22.77 20.09
CA LYS A 152 -12.29 -23.55 21.20
C LYS A 152 -11.70 -22.68 22.30
N ARG A 153 -11.05 -21.58 21.93
CA ARG A 153 -10.55 -20.60 22.90
C ARG A 153 -11.70 -19.95 23.69
N LYS A 154 -12.81 -19.61 23.04
CA LYS A 154 -13.99 -19.07 23.72
C LYS A 154 -14.60 -20.09 24.68
N GLU A 155 -14.71 -21.35 24.26
CA GLU A 155 -15.20 -22.45 25.10
C GLU A 155 -14.34 -22.62 26.36
N ILE A 156 -13.01 -22.63 26.20
CA ILE A 156 -12.07 -22.68 27.35
C ILE A 156 -12.23 -21.48 28.28
N ASP A 157 -12.36 -20.26 27.74
CA ASP A 157 -12.55 -19.05 28.56
C ASP A 157 -13.88 -19.08 29.34
N VAL A 158 -14.94 -19.63 28.76
CA VAL A 158 -16.22 -19.85 29.46
C VAL A 158 -16.04 -20.89 30.56
N MET A 159 -15.46 -22.06 30.27
CA MET A 159 -15.21 -23.08 31.27
C MET A 159 -14.36 -22.57 32.43
N LEU A 160 -13.29 -21.81 32.16
CA LEU A 160 -12.43 -21.24 33.20
C LEU A 160 -13.20 -20.26 34.09
N LYS A 161 -14.15 -19.50 33.53
CA LYS A 161 -15.02 -18.58 34.29
C LYS A 161 -16.06 -19.33 35.12
N GLU A 162 -16.56 -20.47 34.63
CA GLU A 162 -17.56 -21.30 35.29
C GLU A 162 -16.96 -22.22 36.37
N GLU A 163 -15.73 -22.69 36.18
CA GLU A 163 -15.01 -23.57 37.11
C GLU A 163 -14.34 -22.80 38.26
N TYR A 164 -14.11 -21.49 38.10
CA TYR A 164 -13.54 -20.63 39.14
C TYR A 164 -14.38 -19.37 39.46
N PRO A 165 -15.65 -19.50 39.92
CA PRO A 165 -16.35 -18.37 40.53
C PRO A 165 -15.68 -17.92 41.84
N GLU A 166 -14.97 -18.85 42.50
CA GLU A 166 -14.23 -18.66 43.75
C GLU A 166 -12.89 -17.94 43.58
N ALA A 167 -12.33 -17.84 42.37
CA ALA A 167 -11.08 -17.08 42.16
C ALA A 167 -11.23 -15.60 42.49
N LYS A 168 -12.45 -15.03 42.35
CA LYS A 168 -12.74 -13.67 42.81
C LYS A 168 -12.81 -13.57 44.34
N GLN A 169 -13.43 -14.56 45.00
CA GLN A 169 -13.53 -14.60 46.46
C GLN A 169 -12.16 -14.84 47.11
N TYR A 170 -11.37 -15.75 46.55
CA TYR A 170 -10.00 -16.03 46.99
C TYR A 170 -9.11 -14.79 46.85
N LYS A 171 -9.19 -14.06 45.72
CA LYS A 171 -8.45 -12.79 45.54
C LYS A 171 -8.89 -11.72 46.55
N ALA A 172 -10.18 -11.62 46.84
CA ALA A 172 -10.69 -10.66 47.84
C ALA A 172 -10.23 -11.01 49.26
N TRP A 173 -10.32 -12.28 49.65
CA TRP A 173 -9.84 -12.78 50.94
C TRP A 173 -8.33 -12.56 51.12
N LEU A 174 -7.54 -12.83 50.08
CA LEU A 174 -6.08 -12.65 50.11
C LEU A 174 -5.68 -11.16 50.22
N ALA A 175 -6.46 -10.26 49.60
CA ALA A 175 -6.29 -8.81 49.76
C ALA A 175 -6.62 -8.33 51.19
N GLU A 176 -7.66 -8.89 51.81
CA GLU A 176 -8.03 -8.60 53.21
C GLU A 176 -6.95 -9.07 54.18
N VAL A 177 -6.47 -10.31 54.04
CA VAL A 177 -5.37 -10.88 54.85
C VAL A 177 -4.11 -10.03 54.73
N LYS A 178 -3.74 -9.58 53.51
CA LYS A 178 -2.60 -8.69 53.30
C LYS A 178 -2.76 -7.34 54.01
N THR A 179 -3.96 -6.77 53.96
CA THR A 179 -4.26 -5.48 54.61
C THR A 179 -4.16 -5.59 56.13
N ASN A 180 -4.71 -6.67 56.69
CA ASN A 180 -4.63 -6.96 58.12
C ASN A 180 -3.18 -7.19 58.57
N LEU A 181 -2.38 -7.92 57.78
CA LEU A 181 -0.96 -8.13 58.06
C LEU A 181 -0.18 -6.81 58.10
N GLU A 182 -0.41 -5.91 57.14
CA GLU A 182 0.23 -4.58 57.12
C GLU A 182 -0.20 -3.72 58.32
N SER A 183 -1.46 -3.82 58.76
CA SER A 183 -1.94 -3.17 59.99
C SER A 183 -1.22 -3.70 61.23
N CYS A 184 -1.10 -5.03 61.36
CA CYS A 184 -0.35 -5.66 62.44
C CYS A 184 1.13 -5.27 62.46
N LYS A 185 1.79 -5.23 61.29
CA LYS A 185 3.18 -4.76 61.17
C LYS A 185 3.32 -3.33 61.69
N ARG A 186 2.42 -2.43 61.25
CA ARG A 186 2.41 -1.03 61.68
C ARG A 186 2.24 -0.91 63.20
N MET A 187 1.34 -1.69 63.79
CA MET A 187 1.12 -1.70 65.23
C MET A 187 2.38 -2.15 65.99
N ILE A 188 3.01 -3.25 65.55
CA ILE A 188 4.27 -3.75 66.14
C ILE A 188 5.35 -2.67 66.08
N THR A 189 5.53 -2.01 64.94
CA THR A 189 6.52 -0.92 64.79
C THR A 189 6.22 0.27 65.71
N LEU A 190 4.96 0.68 65.84
CA LEU A 190 4.58 1.76 66.76
C LEU A 190 4.86 1.39 68.21
N THR A 191 4.50 0.17 68.63
CA THR A 191 4.77 -0.33 69.98
C THR A 191 6.28 -0.40 70.26
N GLN A 192 7.08 -0.89 69.31
CA GLN A 192 8.55 -0.90 69.42
C GLN A 192 9.12 0.51 69.59
N ASN A 193 8.65 1.47 68.79
CA ASN A 193 9.13 2.86 68.86
C ASN A 193 8.76 3.53 70.19
N VAL A 194 7.55 3.30 70.70
CA VAL A 194 7.14 3.81 72.02
C VAL A 194 7.99 3.19 73.12
N LEU A 195 8.20 1.88 73.09
CA LEU A 195 9.01 1.17 74.08
C LEU A 195 10.46 1.67 74.09
N ARG A 196 11.05 1.91 72.91
CA ARG A 196 12.38 2.54 72.77
C ARG A 196 12.41 3.95 73.37
N GLY A 197 11.41 4.77 73.06
CA GLY A 197 11.28 6.11 73.62
C GLY A 197 11.23 6.08 75.16
N ILE A 198 10.53 5.12 75.73
CA ILE A 198 10.48 4.87 77.18
C ILE A 198 11.88 4.48 77.70
N PHE A 199 12.54 3.48 77.11
CA PHE A 199 13.88 3.07 77.55
C PHE A 199 14.93 4.20 77.48
N LEU A 200 14.85 5.07 76.47
CA LEU A 200 15.73 6.23 76.33
C LEU A 200 15.41 7.35 77.34
N ALA A 201 14.14 7.54 77.69
CA ALA A 201 13.70 8.58 78.62
C ALA A 201 13.97 8.21 80.10
N PHE A 202 13.91 6.92 80.43
CA PHE A 202 14.30 6.44 81.74
C PHE A 202 15.83 6.51 81.89
N LYS A 203 16.33 7.20 82.91
CA LYS A 203 17.77 7.23 83.31
C LYS A 203 18.27 5.89 83.85
N VAL A 204 17.75 4.77 83.35
CA VAL A 204 18.29 3.43 83.61
C VAL A 204 19.56 3.32 82.78
N ASN A 205 20.66 2.85 83.37
CA ASN A 205 21.95 2.77 82.70
C ASN A 205 22.00 1.54 81.76
N TRP A 206 21.12 1.56 80.75
CA TRP A 206 20.88 0.46 79.81
C TRP A 206 22.09 0.16 78.92
N LEU A 207 23.05 1.08 78.84
CA LEU A 207 24.30 0.88 78.11
C LEU A 207 25.24 -0.10 78.84
N ASP A 208 25.16 -0.14 80.17
CA ASP A 208 26.02 -0.94 81.04
C ASP A 208 25.42 -2.32 81.36
N ASP A 209 24.12 -2.53 81.14
CA ASP A 209 23.47 -3.85 81.20
C ASP A 209 23.50 -4.51 79.81
N PRO A 210 24.29 -5.59 79.59
CA PRO A 210 24.38 -6.26 78.31
C PRO A 210 23.04 -6.82 77.82
N LYS A 211 22.15 -7.25 78.72
CA LYS A 211 20.84 -7.82 78.35
C LYS A 211 19.89 -6.73 77.89
N LEU A 212 19.91 -5.59 78.57
CA LEU A 212 19.04 -4.46 78.22
C LEU A 212 19.52 -3.77 76.94
N LYS A 213 20.84 -3.65 76.76
CA LYS A 213 21.47 -3.18 75.53
C LYS A 213 21.09 -4.06 74.33
N ASP A 214 21.13 -5.39 74.49
CA ASP A 214 20.74 -6.33 73.44
C ASP A 214 19.26 -6.17 73.06
N ILE A 215 18.37 -6.05 74.05
CA ILE A 215 16.93 -5.85 73.83
C ILE A 215 16.64 -4.52 73.11
N VAL A 216 17.29 -3.41 73.49
CA VAL A 216 17.09 -2.09 72.85
C VAL A 216 17.66 -2.05 71.43
N MET A 217 18.83 -2.65 71.20
CA MET A 217 19.49 -2.70 69.90
C MET A 217 18.77 -3.64 68.92
N ASN A 218 18.31 -4.81 69.36
CA ASN A 218 17.65 -5.80 68.50
C ASN A 218 16.16 -5.53 68.25
N MET A 219 15.55 -4.54 68.91
CA MET A 219 14.17 -4.11 68.62
C MET A 219 13.96 -3.59 67.18
N GLU A 220 15.03 -3.31 66.44
CA GLU A 220 14.96 -2.85 65.03
C GLU A 220 14.72 -4.00 64.05
N ALA A 221 15.05 -5.22 64.47
CA ALA A 221 15.04 -6.39 63.62
C ALA A 221 14.29 -7.53 64.32
N PHE A 222 12.95 -7.46 64.29
CA PHE A 222 12.24 -8.72 64.22
C PHE A 222 12.53 -9.31 62.84
N PRO A 223 13.23 -10.47 62.74
CA PRO A 223 13.35 -11.15 61.47
C PRO A 223 11.94 -11.58 61.12
N TYR A 224 11.35 -10.94 60.11
CA TYR A 224 10.10 -11.39 59.54
C TYR A 224 10.22 -12.89 59.29
N LEU A 225 9.32 -13.65 59.92
CA LEU A 225 9.14 -15.08 59.70
C LEU A 225 9.43 -15.39 58.24
N GLY A 226 10.41 -16.27 58.02
CA GLY A 226 10.80 -16.80 56.73
C GLY A 226 9.68 -17.64 56.13
N ILE A 227 8.59 -17.00 55.75
CA ILE A 227 7.86 -17.39 54.55
C ILE A 227 8.71 -16.82 53.42
N LYS A 228 9.76 -17.58 53.06
CA LYS A 228 10.25 -17.51 51.69
C LYS A 228 9.00 -17.65 50.84
N GLU A 229 8.85 -16.75 49.90
CA GLU A 229 7.98 -16.83 48.75
C GLU A 229 8.33 -18.12 48.00
N VAL A 230 7.87 -19.26 48.52
CA VAL A 230 8.01 -20.58 47.93
C VAL A 230 6.76 -20.76 47.08
N ASP A 231 6.97 -20.63 45.77
CA ASP A 231 6.30 -21.41 44.73
C ASP A 231 4.77 -21.50 44.80
N LEU A 232 4.06 -20.40 44.57
CA LEU A 232 2.64 -20.45 44.17
C LEU A 232 2.31 -19.65 42.89
N VAL A 233 3.32 -19.22 42.11
CA VAL A 233 3.11 -18.61 40.79
C VAL A 233 4.04 -19.23 39.74
N SER A 234 4.18 -20.56 39.77
CA SER A 234 4.72 -21.33 38.64
C SER A 234 4.15 -22.74 38.66
N GLN A 235 2.87 -22.86 38.31
CA GLN A 235 2.29 -23.93 37.51
C GLN A 235 0.93 -23.49 36.97
#